data_AF-A0A433BXT7-F1
#
_entry.id   AF-A0A433BXT7-F1
#
_cell.length_a   1.000
_cell.length_b   1.000
_cell.length_c   1.000
_cell.angle_alpha   90.00
_cell.angle_beta   90.00
_cell.angle_gamma   90.00
#
_symmetry.space_group_name_H-M   'P 1'
#
loop_
_entity.id
_entity.type
_entity.pdbx_description
1 polymer ?
#
loop_
_entity_poly.entity_id
_entity_poly.type
_entity_poly.pdbx_seq_one_letter_code
_entity_poly.pdbx_strand_id
1 'polypeptide(L)'
;PNFSNQFLTVATREVDVSFHNKGLYNLDGRGAYPAASPGLIEITGKAADMGQYRAPTLRNIEVTAPYMHDGSVATLQEVIALYAEGGRLITQGPDAGDGRASPLKSALLHPRALSRQDQADLLAFLKTLTDHRFLRDPRHADPFQSTPSGNRRTP
;
A
#
# COMPACT_ATOMS: atom_id res chain seq x y z
N PRO A 1 15.57 6.24 -7.37
CA PRO A 1 14.16 6.61 -7.66
C PRO A 1 13.24 6.17 -6.50
N ASN A 2 12.26 7.00 -6.12
CA ASN A 2 11.38 6.72 -4.95
C ASN A 2 10.06 6.01 -5.31
N PHE A 3 9.91 5.49 -6.53
CA PHE A 3 8.76 4.67 -6.98
C PHE A 3 7.38 5.14 -6.48
N SER A 4 7.12 6.45 -6.55
CA SER A 4 5.86 7.12 -6.18
C SER A 4 5.68 8.35 -7.07
N ASN A 5 4.44 8.79 -7.30
CA ASN A 5 4.15 10.00 -8.09
C ASN A 5 4.38 11.31 -7.33
N GLN A 6 4.35 11.30 -6.01
CA GLN A 6 4.63 12.49 -5.19
C GLN A 6 6.10 12.52 -4.72
N PHE A 7 7.04 12.67 -5.66
CA PHE A 7 8.48 12.79 -5.37
C PHE A 7 8.96 14.24 -5.45
N LEU A 8 9.49 14.76 -4.34
CA LEU A 8 9.96 16.13 -4.21
C LEU A 8 11.47 16.18 -3.97
N THR A 9 12.13 17.15 -4.59
CA THR A 9 13.56 17.44 -4.42
C THR A 9 13.74 18.95 -4.23
N VAL A 10 14.95 19.37 -3.88
CA VAL A 10 15.31 20.80 -3.81
C VAL A 10 15.12 21.54 -5.14
N ALA A 11 15.06 20.83 -6.26
CA ALA A 11 14.84 21.40 -7.59
C ALA A 11 13.36 21.38 -8.01
N THR A 12 12.47 20.79 -7.21
CA THR A 12 11.05 20.68 -7.56
C THR A 12 10.39 22.05 -7.53
N ARG A 13 9.78 22.44 -8.65
CA ARG A 13 9.08 23.73 -8.81
C ARG A 13 7.56 23.60 -8.79
N GLU A 14 7.05 22.41 -9.13
CA GLU A 14 5.63 22.08 -9.13
C GLU A 14 5.42 20.80 -8.35
N VAL A 15 4.38 20.77 -7.52
CA VAL A 15 4.05 19.62 -6.66
C VAL A 15 2.87 18.89 -7.29
N ASP A 16 3.10 17.66 -7.75
CA ASP A 16 1.99 16.74 -8.05
C ASP A 16 1.42 16.22 -6.72
N VAL A 17 0.15 16.54 -6.46
CA VAL A 17 -0.59 16.04 -5.30
C VAL A 17 -1.78 15.20 -5.78
N SER A 18 -1.49 13.95 -6.14
CA SER A 18 -2.50 12.99 -6.58
C SER A 18 -2.94 12.02 -5.48
N PHE A 19 -4.25 11.77 -5.41
CA PHE A 19 -4.87 10.75 -4.56
C PHE A 19 -5.75 9.83 -5.40
N HIS A 20 -5.94 8.58 -4.96
CA HIS A 20 -6.66 7.59 -5.73
C HIS A 20 -7.48 6.66 -4.82
N ASN A 21 -8.71 6.38 -5.22
CA ASN A 21 -9.50 5.29 -4.67
C ASN A 21 -9.22 4.00 -5.45
N LYS A 22 -8.78 2.96 -4.73
CA LYS A 22 -8.36 1.67 -5.32
C LYS A 22 -9.48 0.63 -5.42
N GLY A 23 -10.71 0.97 -5.03
CA GLY A 23 -11.81 0.02 -4.98
C GLY A 23 -11.59 -1.10 -3.96
N LEU A 24 -11.02 -0.78 -2.78
CA LEU A 24 -10.87 -1.75 -1.69
C LEU A 24 -12.22 -2.08 -1.02
N TYR A 25 -13.11 -1.08 -0.98
CA TYR A 25 -14.38 -1.13 -0.26
C TYR A 25 -15.49 -0.44 -1.06
N ASN A 26 -16.72 -0.84 -0.77
CA ASN A 26 -17.96 -0.26 -1.28
C ASN A 26 -19.13 -0.71 -0.40
N LEU A 27 -19.10 -0.32 0.89
CA LEU A 27 -19.99 -0.90 1.90
C LEU A 27 -21.48 -0.62 1.64
N ASP A 28 -21.81 0.54 1.07
CA ASP A 28 -23.18 0.98 0.84
C ASP A 28 -23.60 0.94 -0.64
N GLY A 29 -22.77 0.34 -1.50
CA GLY A 29 -22.97 0.34 -2.95
C GLY A 29 -22.73 1.68 -3.64
N ARG A 30 -22.39 2.76 -2.90
CA ARG A 30 -22.16 4.12 -3.42
C ARG A 30 -20.71 4.60 -3.22
N GLY A 31 -19.82 3.70 -2.82
CA GLY A 31 -18.38 3.93 -2.70
C GLY A 31 -17.90 4.18 -1.28
N ALA A 32 -18.73 3.95 -0.25
CA ALA A 32 -18.33 4.13 1.14
C ALA A 32 -17.18 3.20 1.54
N TYR A 33 -16.17 3.78 2.20
CA TYR A 33 -15.13 3.07 2.94
C TYR A 33 -15.53 2.96 4.43
N PRO A 34 -14.90 2.05 5.19
CA PRO A 34 -15.14 1.95 6.63
C PRO A 34 -14.92 3.30 7.34
N ALA A 35 -15.77 3.62 8.31
CA ALA A 35 -15.76 4.91 8.99
C ALA A 35 -14.45 5.22 9.75
N ALA A 36 -13.69 4.18 10.14
CA ALA A 36 -12.39 4.33 10.76
C ALA A 36 -11.27 4.71 9.77
N SER A 37 -11.52 4.61 8.45
CA SER A 37 -10.54 4.91 7.40
C SER A 37 -11.21 5.34 6.08
N PRO A 38 -11.94 6.46 6.06
CA PRO A 38 -12.66 6.94 4.89
C PRO A 38 -11.77 7.73 3.90
N GLY A 39 -10.52 8.05 4.24
CA GLY A 39 -9.53 8.64 3.34
C GLY A 39 -9.57 10.18 3.27
N LEU A 40 -9.19 10.75 2.12
CA LEU A 40 -9.03 12.20 1.95
C LEU A 40 -10.26 13.04 2.34
N ILE A 41 -11.46 12.46 2.26
CA ILE A 41 -12.71 13.08 2.73
C ILE A 41 -12.66 13.56 4.19
N GLU A 42 -11.88 12.94 5.07
CA GLU A 42 -11.74 13.41 6.46
C GLU A 42 -11.16 14.82 6.55
N ILE A 43 -10.35 15.18 5.57
CA ILE A 43 -9.66 16.46 5.50
C ILE A 43 -10.48 17.47 4.69
N THR A 44 -11.05 17.02 3.56
CA THR A 44 -11.69 17.94 2.60
C THR A 44 -13.19 18.10 2.78
N GLY A 45 -13.85 17.13 3.43
CA GLY A 45 -15.31 17.05 3.54
C GLY A 45 -16.04 16.76 2.24
N LYS A 46 -15.34 16.55 1.12
CA LYS A 46 -15.97 16.34 -0.19
C LYS A 46 -16.30 14.86 -0.40
N ALA A 47 -17.56 14.57 -0.74
CA ALA A 47 -18.00 13.19 -0.99
C ALA A 47 -17.17 12.46 -2.07
N ALA A 48 -16.70 13.19 -3.09
CA ALA A 48 -15.84 12.64 -4.15
C ALA A 48 -14.46 12.17 -3.65
N ASP A 49 -14.02 12.61 -2.47
CA ASP A 49 -12.73 12.27 -1.87
C ASP A 49 -12.79 11.01 -0.99
N MET A 50 -13.96 10.36 -0.92
CA MET A 50 -14.14 9.10 -0.20
C MET A 50 -13.25 7.98 -0.77
N GLY A 51 -12.54 7.32 0.13
CA GLY A 51 -11.62 6.22 -0.16
C GLY A 51 -10.38 6.64 -0.97
N GLN A 52 -10.14 7.93 -1.14
CA GLN A 52 -8.95 8.41 -1.85
C GLN A 52 -7.74 8.46 -0.92
N TYR A 53 -6.67 7.78 -1.32
CA TYR A 53 -5.39 7.74 -0.59
C TYR A 53 -4.23 8.10 -1.52
N ARG A 54 -3.17 8.66 -0.92
CA ARG A 54 -1.90 8.88 -1.63
C ARG A 54 -1.31 7.53 -2.03
N ALA A 55 -0.73 7.45 -3.22
CA ALA A 55 0.04 6.26 -3.60
C ALA A 55 1.34 6.17 -2.77
N PRO A 56 1.55 5.10 -1.98
CA PRO A 56 2.81 4.91 -1.25
C PRO A 56 3.95 4.60 -2.22
N THR A 57 5.19 4.76 -1.75
CA THR A 57 6.36 4.24 -2.47
C THR A 57 6.33 2.72 -2.53
N LEU A 58 6.82 2.14 -3.64
CA LEU A 58 7.03 0.69 -3.76
C LEU A 58 8.44 0.25 -3.33
N ARG A 59 9.32 1.17 -2.92
CA ARG A 59 10.64 0.80 -2.41
C ARG A 59 10.48 0.01 -1.10
N ASN A 60 11.21 -1.10 -0.97
CA ASN A 60 11.11 -2.03 0.16
C ASN A 60 9.72 -2.65 0.36
N ILE A 61 8.85 -2.65 -0.66
CA ILE A 61 7.49 -3.14 -0.51
C ILE A 61 7.41 -4.59 -0.03
N GLU A 62 8.36 -5.44 -0.40
CA GLU A 62 8.40 -6.85 0.05
C GLU A 62 8.44 -7.00 1.58
N VAL A 63 9.01 -6.02 2.30
CA VAL A 63 9.29 -6.10 3.74
C VAL A 63 8.45 -5.15 4.58
N THR A 64 7.37 -4.61 4.01
CA THR A 64 6.47 -3.66 4.70
C THR A 64 5.02 -4.14 4.72
N ALA A 65 4.82 -5.45 4.71
CA ALA A 65 3.51 -6.04 4.98
C ALA A 65 3.04 -5.68 6.41
N PRO A 66 1.71 -5.64 6.67
CA PRO A 66 0.62 -5.81 5.71
C PRO A 66 0.41 -4.55 4.83
N TYR A 67 -0.37 -4.69 3.75
CA TYR A 67 -0.52 -3.70 2.69
C TYR A 67 -1.84 -2.93 2.76
N MET A 68 -1.91 -1.86 1.94
CA MET A 68 -2.98 -0.84 1.92
C MET A 68 -2.92 0.08 3.14
N HIS A 69 -3.91 0.95 3.29
CA HIS A 69 -3.92 1.99 4.32
C HIS A 69 -4.29 1.46 5.71
N ASP A 70 -5.00 0.33 5.75
CA ASP A 70 -5.56 -0.30 6.96
C ASP A 70 -4.92 -1.66 7.25
N GLY A 71 -3.93 -2.09 6.46
CA GLY A 71 -3.29 -3.41 6.61
C GLY A 71 -4.21 -4.59 6.26
N SER A 72 -5.32 -4.36 5.56
CA SER A 72 -6.32 -5.40 5.28
C SER A 72 -5.92 -6.40 4.19
N VAL A 73 -4.77 -6.22 3.55
CA VAL A 73 -4.23 -7.13 2.52
C VAL A 73 -2.90 -7.68 3.01
N ALA A 74 -2.78 -9.01 3.14
CA ALA A 74 -1.67 -9.61 3.86
C ALA A 74 -0.42 -9.80 3.00
N THR A 75 -0.61 -10.09 1.71
CA THR A 75 0.47 -10.52 0.81
C THR A 75 0.55 -9.68 -0.46
N LEU A 76 1.75 -9.56 -1.06
CA LEU A 76 1.91 -8.90 -2.36
C LEU A 76 1.14 -9.61 -3.47
N GLN A 77 0.97 -10.92 -3.36
CA GLN A 77 0.17 -11.73 -4.28
C GLN A 77 -1.29 -11.30 -4.25
N GLU A 78 -1.87 -11.10 -3.06
CA GLU A 78 -3.23 -10.56 -2.93
C GLU A 78 -3.33 -9.13 -3.46
N VAL A 79 -2.30 -8.29 -3.25
CA VAL A 79 -2.26 -6.96 -3.85
C VAL A 79 -2.33 -7.05 -5.38
N ILE A 80 -1.49 -7.89 -6.00
CA ILE A 80 -1.49 -8.09 -7.45
C ILE A 80 -2.83 -8.61 -7.94
N ALA A 81 -3.43 -9.58 -7.24
CA ALA A 81 -4.75 -10.12 -7.58
C ALA A 81 -5.85 -9.05 -7.51
N LEU A 82 -5.85 -8.20 -6.49
CA LEU A 82 -6.77 -7.06 -6.38
C LEU A 82 -6.64 -6.12 -7.60
N TYR A 83 -5.42 -5.78 -7.98
CA TYR A 83 -5.19 -4.95 -9.17
C TYR A 83 -5.63 -5.66 -10.47
N ALA A 84 -5.43 -6.97 -10.58
CA ALA A 84 -5.89 -7.78 -11.71
C ALA A 84 -7.43 -7.79 -11.83
N GLU A 85 -8.13 -7.88 -10.69
CA GLU A 85 -9.59 -7.81 -10.62
C GLU A 85 -10.16 -6.38 -10.71
N GLY A 86 -9.30 -5.37 -10.66
CA GLY A 86 -9.70 -3.97 -10.68
C GLY A 86 -10.42 -3.52 -9.39
N GLY A 87 -10.07 -4.10 -8.24
CA GLY A 87 -10.66 -3.81 -6.93
C GLY A 87 -10.81 -5.09 -6.09
N ARG A 88 -11.37 -4.96 -4.89
CA ARG A 88 -11.58 -6.07 -3.95
C ARG A 88 -13.06 -6.40 -3.79
N LEU A 89 -13.39 -7.68 -3.78
CA LEU A 89 -14.68 -8.19 -3.33
C LEU A 89 -14.53 -8.72 -1.90
N ILE A 90 -15.37 -8.25 -0.99
CA ILE A 90 -15.46 -8.75 0.38
C ILE A 90 -16.86 -9.35 0.53
N THR A 91 -16.93 -10.66 0.71
CA THR A 91 -18.21 -11.40 0.66
C THR A 91 -18.93 -11.47 2.00
N GLN A 92 -18.25 -11.21 3.11
CA GLN A 92 -18.77 -11.39 4.46
C GLN A 92 -18.17 -10.39 5.45
N GLY A 93 -18.84 -10.22 6.58
CA GLY A 93 -18.40 -9.35 7.67
C GLY A 93 -18.91 -7.91 7.57
N PRO A 94 -18.52 -7.05 8.53
CA PRO A 94 -18.99 -5.66 8.59
C PRO A 94 -18.53 -4.81 7.39
N ASP A 95 -17.41 -5.18 6.77
CA ASP A 95 -16.85 -4.49 5.61
C ASP A 95 -17.24 -5.15 4.27
N ALA A 96 -18.25 -6.03 4.26
CA ALA A 96 -18.72 -6.67 3.04
C ALA A 96 -19.15 -5.63 1.99
N GLY A 97 -18.79 -5.90 0.73
CA GLY A 97 -19.05 -5.00 -0.38
C GLY A 97 -18.18 -5.32 -1.60
N ASP A 98 -18.61 -4.83 -2.77
CA ASP A 98 -17.85 -4.98 -4.02
C ASP A 98 -17.17 -3.66 -4.41
N GLY A 99 -15.91 -3.52 -4.01
CA GLY A 99 -15.08 -2.37 -4.32
C GLY A 99 -14.75 -2.24 -5.81
N ARG A 100 -14.84 -3.33 -6.60
CA ARG A 100 -14.65 -3.31 -8.06
C ARG A 100 -15.75 -2.50 -8.74
N ALA A 101 -16.94 -2.46 -8.13
CA ALA A 101 -18.12 -1.73 -8.57
C ALA A 101 -18.26 -0.33 -7.93
N SER A 102 -17.28 0.12 -7.14
CA SER A 102 -17.35 1.45 -6.51
C SER A 102 -17.40 2.56 -7.58
N PRO A 103 -18.37 3.49 -7.51
CA PRO A 103 -18.46 4.60 -8.46
C PRO A 103 -17.35 5.65 -8.29
N LEU A 104 -16.64 5.61 -7.16
CA LEU A 104 -15.55 6.54 -6.83
C LEU A 104 -14.16 5.96 -7.13
N LYS A 105 -14.09 4.70 -7.58
CA LYS A 105 -12.83 4.05 -7.94
C LYS A 105 -12.16 4.80 -9.10
N SER A 106 -10.82 4.88 -9.06
CA SER A 106 -10.04 5.44 -10.16
C SER A 106 -10.35 4.74 -11.49
N ALA A 107 -10.59 5.55 -12.53
CA ALA A 107 -10.75 5.07 -13.91
C ALA A 107 -9.47 4.43 -14.52
N LEU A 108 -8.36 4.41 -13.79
CA LEU A 108 -7.17 3.65 -14.21
C LEU A 108 -7.26 2.17 -13.78
N LEU A 109 -8.18 1.85 -12.85
CA LEU A 109 -8.39 0.53 -12.29
C LEU A 109 -9.57 -0.18 -12.95
N HIS A 110 -9.24 -0.91 -14.00
CA HIS A 110 -10.14 -1.83 -14.67
C HIS A 110 -9.58 -3.25 -14.60
N PRO A 111 -10.45 -4.28 -14.57
CA PRO A 111 -10.00 -5.66 -14.61
C PRO A 111 -9.06 -5.88 -15.80
N ARG A 112 -7.95 -6.58 -15.55
CA ARG A 112 -6.99 -6.96 -16.58
C ARG A 112 -6.76 -8.46 -16.49
N ALA A 113 -6.81 -9.11 -17.64
CA ALA A 113 -6.43 -10.51 -17.75
C ALA A 113 -4.89 -10.63 -17.58
N LEU A 114 -4.44 -10.73 -16.34
CA LEU A 114 -3.07 -11.08 -16.01
C LEU A 114 -2.99 -12.60 -15.85
N SER A 115 -2.20 -13.23 -16.71
CA SER A 115 -1.90 -14.65 -16.57
C SER A 115 -1.16 -14.93 -15.26
N ARG A 116 -1.08 -16.19 -14.85
CA ARG A 116 -0.28 -16.57 -13.67
C ARG A 116 1.19 -16.18 -13.84
N GLN A 117 1.70 -16.22 -15.07
CA GLN A 117 3.07 -15.82 -15.38
C GLN A 117 3.25 -14.31 -15.20
N ASP A 118 2.33 -13.48 -15.73
CA ASP A 118 2.40 -12.03 -15.57
C ASP A 118 2.38 -11.63 -14.08
N GLN A 119 1.54 -12.29 -13.27
CA GLN A 119 1.48 -12.03 -11.83
C GLN A 119 2.77 -12.43 -11.11
N ALA A 120 3.39 -13.56 -11.51
CA ALA A 120 4.67 -14.00 -10.95
C ALA A 120 5.81 -13.06 -11.34
N ASP A 121 5.83 -12.59 -12.59
CA ASP A 121 6.86 -11.66 -13.09
C ASP A 121 6.74 -10.29 -12.42
N LEU A 122 5.52 -9.79 -12.22
CA LEU A 122 5.27 -8.58 -11.44
C LEU A 122 5.74 -8.74 -10.00
N LEU A 123 5.43 -9.85 -9.35
CA LEU A 123 5.90 -10.13 -8.00
C LEU A 123 7.43 -10.16 -7.94
N ALA A 124 8.08 -10.85 -8.88
CA ALA A 124 9.54 -10.90 -8.97
C ALA A 124 10.14 -9.51 -9.14
N PHE A 125 9.57 -8.68 -10.01
CA PHE A 125 9.97 -7.29 -10.18
C PHE A 125 9.83 -6.48 -8.88
N LEU A 126 8.70 -6.57 -8.17
CA LEU A 126 8.49 -5.85 -6.91
C LEU A 126 9.53 -6.19 -5.85
N LYS A 127 9.99 -7.45 -5.80
CA LYS A 127 11.06 -7.88 -4.89
C LYS A 127 12.43 -7.28 -5.22
N THR A 128 12.66 -6.89 -6.48
CA THR A 128 13.91 -6.17 -6.84
C THR A 128 13.99 -4.77 -6.25
N LEU A 129 12.88 -4.24 -5.72
CA LEU A 129 12.80 -2.91 -5.12
C LEU A 129 13.24 -2.88 -3.65
N THR A 130 13.70 -4.00 -3.11
CA THR A 130 14.20 -4.14 -1.73
C THR A 130 15.67 -3.73 -1.62
N ASP A 131 15.97 -2.74 -0.78
CA ASP A 131 17.34 -2.34 -0.45
C ASP A 131 17.88 -3.16 0.73
N HIS A 132 18.52 -4.28 0.43
CA HIS A 132 19.09 -5.15 1.46
C HIS A 132 20.22 -4.51 2.28
N ARG A 133 20.88 -3.46 1.77
CA ARG A 133 21.92 -2.76 2.54
C ARG A 133 21.27 -1.90 3.60
N PHE A 134 20.24 -1.13 3.23
CA PHE A 134 19.49 -0.30 4.19
C PHE A 134 18.97 -1.12 5.38
N LEU A 135 18.43 -2.31 5.13
CA LEU A 135 17.87 -3.19 6.17
C LEU A 135 18.91 -3.72 7.18
N ARG A 136 20.20 -3.66 6.85
CA ARG A 136 21.29 -4.23 7.66
C ARG A 136 22.34 -3.19 8.04
N ASP A 137 22.09 -1.92 7.74
CA ASP A 137 23.06 -0.86 7.95
C ASP A 137 23.12 -0.47 9.43
N PRO A 138 24.27 -0.63 10.12
CA PRO A 138 24.40 -0.25 11.52
C PRO A 138 24.09 1.23 11.77
N ARG A 139 24.20 2.10 10.76
CA ARG A 139 23.83 3.53 10.86
C ARG A 139 22.35 3.77 11.11
N HIS A 140 21.50 2.78 10.86
CA HIS A 140 20.04 2.83 11.05
C HIS A 140 19.54 1.80 12.07
N ALA A 141 20.44 1.04 12.69
CA ALA A 141 20.09 0.09 13.73
C ALA A 141 19.71 0.82 15.03
N ASP A 142 19.02 0.10 15.92
CA ASP A 142 18.70 0.58 17.26
C ASP A 142 20.00 0.84 18.05
N PRO A 143 20.31 2.10 18.41
CA PRO A 143 21.56 2.44 19.09
C PRO A 143 21.60 1.98 20.56
N PHE A 144 20.48 1.48 21.09
CA PHE A 144 20.37 1.03 22.49
C PHE A 144 20.40 -0.48 22.67
N GLN A 145 20.51 -1.26 21.58
CA GLN A 145 20.75 -2.70 21.70
C GLN A 145 22.15 -2.95 22.23
N SER A 146 22.24 -3.22 23.53
CA SER A 146 23.46 -3.64 24.21
C SER A 146 24.01 -4.89 23.52
N THR A 147 25.23 -4.81 23.00
CA THR A 147 26.05 -6.00 22.74
C THR A 147 26.02 -6.85 24.01
N PRO A 148 25.71 -8.15 23.94
CA PRO A 148 25.69 -8.98 25.14
C PRO A 148 27.06 -8.84 25.82
N SER A 149 27.07 -8.33 27.05
CA SER A 149 28.26 -8.32 27.90
C SER A 149 28.71 -9.76 28.03
N GLY A 150 29.72 -10.14 27.24
CA GLY A 150 30.34 -11.44 27.31
C GLY A 150 30.81 -11.67 28.75
N ASN A 151 30.24 -12.69 29.38
CA ASN A 151 30.61 -13.28 30.67
C ASN A 151 31.91 -12.72 31.26
N ARG A 152 31.78 -11.79 32.21
CA ARG A 152 32.81 -11.59 33.22
C ARG A 152 32.75 -12.80 34.16
N ARG A 153 33.40 -13.90 33.76
CA ARG A 153 33.80 -14.94 34.72
C ARG A 153 34.84 -14.28 35.62
N THR A 154 34.54 -14.15 36.90
CA THR A 154 35.58 -14.02 37.93
C THR A 154 35.53 -15.27 38.80
N PRO A 155 36.70 -15.88 39.09
CA PRO A 155 36.85 -17.02 40.00
C PRO A 155 36.59 -16.62 41.45
#